data_AF-A0A962L9G6-F1
#
_entry.id   AF-A0A962L9G6-F1
#
_cell.length_a   1.000
_cell.length_b   1.000
_cell.length_c   1.000
_cell.angle_alpha   90.00
_cell.angle_beta   90.00
_cell.angle_gamma   90.00
#
_symmetry.space_group_name_H-M   'P 1'
#
loop_
_entity.id
_entity.type
_entity.pdbx_description
1 polymer ?
#
loop_
_entity_poly.entity_id
_entity_poly.type
_entity_poly.pdbx_seq_one_letter_code
_entity_poly.pdbx_strand_id
1 'polypeptide(L)' 'MALSQEDLATSLGVSRQSFNRALAERQEQGLINQEYGNVSVIDRGGLKELVNQYLSGA' A
#
# COMPACT_ATOMS: atom_id res chain seq x y z
N MET A 1 -9.76 -14.29 8.95
CA MET A 1 -8.38 -13.99 9.40
C MET A 1 -7.90 -12.78 8.63
N ALA A 2 -7.40 -11.74 9.30
CA ALA A 2 -6.76 -10.62 8.62
C ALA A 2 -5.33 -11.02 8.25
N LEU A 3 -4.89 -10.69 7.03
CA LEU A 3 -3.50 -10.92 6.62
C LEU A 3 -2.60 -9.89 7.31
N SER A 4 -1.50 -10.35 7.89
CA SER A 4 -0.50 -9.44 8.44
C SER A 4 0.28 -8.75 7.32
N GLN A 5 0.96 -7.64 7.64
CA GLN A 5 1.87 -6.98 6.69
C GLN A 5 3.01 -7.89 6.25
N GLU A 6 3.42 -8.83 7.11
CA GLU A 6 4.45 -9.82 6.81
C GLU A 6 3.95 -10.86 5.80
N ASP A 7 2.70 -11.31 5.96
CA ASP A 7 2.05 -12.22 5.00
C ASP A 7 1.89 -11.55 3.64
N LEU A 8 1.49 -10.27 3.63
CA LEU A 8 1.34 -9.47 2.41
C LEU A 8 2.69 -9.24 1.72
N ALA A 9 3.72 -8.85 2.47
CA ALA A 9 5.07 -8.65 1.94
C ALA A 9 5.62 -9.95 1.32
N THR A 10 5.47 -11.07 2.03
CA THR A 10 5.86 -12.40 1.55
C THR A 10 5.11 -12.78 0.27
N SER A 11 3.79 -12.56 0.24
CA SER A 11 2.95 -12.88 -0.93
C SER A 11 3.31 -12.05 -2.17
N LEU A 12 3.80 -10.82 -1.95
CA LEU A 12 4.25 -9.92 -3.01
C LEU A 12 5.73 -10.11 -3.37
N GLY A 13 6.45 -11.02 -2.71
CA GLY A 13 7.87 -11.28 -2.96
C GLY A 13 8.78 -10.11 -2.56
N VAL A 14 8.35 -9.26 -1.62
CA VAL A 14 9.11 -8.09 -1.16
C VAL A 14 9.48 -8.22 0.31
N SER A 15 10.52 -7.48 0.73
CA SER A 15 10.85 -7.40 2.15
C SER A 15 9.75 -6.63 2.92
N ARG A 16 9.56 -6.97 4.19
CA ARG A 16 8.66 -6.22 5.09
C ARG A 16 9.04 -4.74 5.19
N GLN A 17 10.33 -4.41 5.14
CA GLN A 17 10.81 -3.02 5.18
C GLN A 17 10.39 -2.25 3.92
N SER A 18 10.56 -2.87 2.75
CA SER A 18 10.13 -2.29 1.47
C SER A 18 8.62 -2.11 1.42
N PHE A 19 7.86 -3.09 1.90
CA PHE A 19 6.41 -3.03 1.98
C PHE A 19 5.93 -1.89 2.91
N ASN A 20 6.50 -1.82 4.12
CA ASN A 20 6.14 -0.79 5.08
C ASN A 20 6.54 0.61 4.62
N ARG A 21 7.69 0.75 3.95
CA ARG A 21 8.09 2.01 3.32
C ARG A 21 7.08 2.44 2.25
N ALA A 22 6.65 1.53 1.38
CA ALA A 22 5.66 1.84 0.36
C ALA A 22 4.34 2.31 1.00
N LEU A 23 3.87 1.67 2.08
CA LEU A 23 2.69 2.10 2.81
C LEU A 23 2.87 3.49 3.44
N ALA A 24 4.02 3.76 4.06
CA ALA A 24 4.32 5.07 4.64
C ALA A 24 4.28 6.18 3.58
N GLU A 25 4.89 5.96 2.41
CA GLU A 25 4.84 6.92 1.29
C GLU A 25 3.40 7.17 0.81
N ARG A 26 2.54 6.14 0.75
CA ARG A 26 1.12 6.33 0.38
C ARG A 26 0.35 7.10 1.46
N GLN A 27 0.70 6.91 2.73
CA GLN A 27 0.11 7.69 3.83
C GLN A 27 0.55 9.14 3.80
N GLU A 28 1.84 9.42 3.55
CA GLU A 28 2.36 10.78 3.38
C GLU A 28 1.69 11.51 2.20
N GLN A 29 1.35 10.78 1.14
CA GLN A 29 0.58 11.28 0.00
C GLN A 29 -0.92 11.50 0.31
N GLY A 30 -1.40 11.12 1.50
CA GLY A 30 -2.81 11.24 1.88
C GLY A 30 -3.74 10.21 1.23
N LEU A 31 -3.19 9.15 0.63
CA LEU A 31 -3.98 8.15 -0.10
C LEU A 31 -4.59 7.10 0.83
N ILE A 32 -3.87 6.75 1.89
CA ILE A 32 -4.28 5.78 2.91
C ILE A 32 -4.01 6.33 4.31
N ASN A 33 -4.63 5.71 5.31
CA ASN A 33 -4.24 5.83 6.70
C ASN A 33 -3.87 4.44 7.21
N GLN A 34 -2.69 4.32 7.81
CA GLN A 34 -2.22 3.09 8.45
C GLN A 34 -2.36 3.22 9.97
N GLU A 35 -3.03 2.24 10.55
CA GLU A 35 -3.11 2.04 12.00
C GLU A 35 -2.54 0.66 12.34
N TYR A 36 -2.35 0.38 13.63
CA TYR A 36 -1.84 -0.92 14.03
C TYR A 36 -2.77 -2.05 13.57
N GLY A 37 -2.28 -2.86 12.63
CA GLY A 37 -3.03 -3.98 12.05
C GLY A 37 -4.17 -3.57 11.10
N ASN A 38 -4.27 -2.29 10.71
CA ASN A 38 -5.35 -1.81 9.85
C ASN A 38 -4.83 -0.82 8.79
N VAL A 39 -5.43 -0.86 7.61
CA VAL A 39 -5.18 0.10 6.53
C VAL A 39 -6.52 0.55 5.99
N SER A 40 -6.78 1.85 6.09
CA SER A 40 -7.99 2.48 5.54
C SER A 40 -7.65 3.27 4.29
N VAL A 41 -8.50 3.17 3.27
CA VAL A 41 -8.39 4.01 2.07
C VAL A 41 -9.00 5.38 2.37
N ILE A 42 -8.22 6.44 2.17
CA ILE A 42 -8.67 7.83 2.36
C ILE A 42 -9.07 8.42 1.01
N ASP A 43 -8.20 8.30 0.00
CA ASP A 43 -8.48 8.73 -1.36
C ASP A 43 -8.46 7.55 -2.34
N ARG A 44 -9.66 7.07 -2.64
CA ARG A 44 -9.86 6.00 -3.62
C ARG A 44 -9.58 6.45 -5.06
N GLY A 45 -9.79 7.73 -5.37
CA GLY A 45 -9.52 8.30 -6.70
C GLY A 45 -8.03 8.33 -6.96
N GLY A 46 -7.27 8.93 -6.06
CA GLY A 46 -5.80 8.99 -6.14
C GLY A 46 -5.15 7.60 -6.19
N LEU A 47 -5.66 6.60 -5.44
CA LEU A 47 -5.15 5.23 -5.55
C LEU A 47 -5.40 4.60 -6.93
N LYS A 48 -6.56 4.85 -7.55
CA LYS A 48 -6.84 4.35 -8.90
C LYS A 48 -5.92 5.00 -9.93
N GLU A 49 -5.69 6.30 -9.81
CA GLU A 49 -4.76 7.02 -10.69
C GLU A 49 -3.35 6.49 -10.55
N LEU A 50 -2.89 6.24 -9.33
CA LEU A 50 -1.59 5.63 -9.07
C LEU A 50 -1.46 4.29 -9.80
N VAL A 51 -2.45 3.41 -9.67
CA VAL A 51 -2.46 2.11 -10.38
C VAL A 51 -2.45 2.31 -11.89
N ASN A 52 -3.26 3.23 -12.41
CA ASN A 52 -3.30 3.51 -13.85
C ASN A 52 -1.96 4.05 -14.38
N GLN A 53 -1.25 4.88 -13.62
CA GLN A 53 0.07 5.39 -14.00
C GLN A 53 1.08 4.25 -14.13
N TYR A 54 1.09 3.29 -13.20
CA TYR A 54 1.98 2.12 -13.28
C TYR A 54 1.62 1.18 -14.43
N LEU A 55 0.34 0.95 -14.69
CA LEU A 55 -0.11 0.06 -15.77
C LEU A 55 0.03 0.68 -17.17
N SER A 56 0.00 2.00 -17.28
CA SER A 56 0.18 2.70 -18.57
C SER A 56 1.65 2.86 -18.96
N GLY A 57 2.58 2.61 -18.03
CA GLY A 57 4.02 2.64 -18.26
C GLY A 57 4.67 1.27 -18.41
N ALA A 58 3.88 0.18 -18.39
CA ALA A 58 4.31 -1.21 -18.52
C ALA A 58 4.09 -1.76 -19.93
#